data_AF-A0A817BH70-F1
#
_entry.id   AF-A0A817BH70-F1
#
_cell.length_a   1.000
_cell.length_b   1.000
_cell.length_c   1.000
_cell.angle_alpha   90.00
_cell.angle_beta   90.00
_cell.angle_gamma   90.00
#
_symmetry.space_group_name_H-M   'P 1'
#
loop_
_entity.id
_entity.type
_entity.pdbx_description
1 polymer ?
#
loop_
_entity_poly.entity_id
_entity_poly.type
_entity_poly.pdbx_seq_one_letter_code
_entity_poly.pdbx_strand_id
1 'polypeptide(L)'
;MEPLAEGISTNGDSNNEDSQFFATEWMFKVAEGATALYMEQLRGIQYISDRGAQQLCVDIEYLSNVLAALSMPIPPVLATFQTCLATPRDELKDVMKSDAGSELDFPTANLVCKTRRISFD
;
A
#
# COMPACT_ATOMS: atom_id res chain seq x y z
N MET A 1 27.36 8.88 -44.36
CA MET A 1 26.62 7.93 -43.51
C MET A 1 27.10 6.55 -43.89
N GLU A 2 27.93 5.94 -43.06
CA GLU A 2 28.31 4.53 -43.23
C GLU A 2 27.32 3.68 -42.41
N PRO A 3 26.75 2.61 -42.98
CA PRO A 3 25.89 1.71 -42.24
C PRO A 3 26.77 0.79 -41.39
N LEU A 4 26.55 0.76 -40.07
CA LEU A 4 27.18 -0.22 -39.20
C LEU A 4 26.59 -1.59 -39.53
N ALA A 5 27.44 -2.41 -40.16
CA ALA A 5 27.17 -3.79 -40.50
C ALA A 5 26.68 -4.59 -39.29
N GLU A 6 25.60 -5.34 -39.53
CA GLU A 6 25.18 -6.45 -38.69
C GLU A 6 26.34 -7.42 -38.46
N GLY A 7 26.69 -7.61 -37.20
CA GLY A 7 27.75 -8.50 -36.73
C GLY A 7 27.34 -9.18 -35.42
N ILE A 8 26.36 -10.07 -35.54
CA ILE A 8 26.08 -11.26 -34.72
C ILE A 8 26.91 -11.41 -33.43
N SER A 9 26.25 -11.27 -32.27
CA SER A 9 26.61 -12.01 -31.05
C SER A 9 25.31 -12.44 -30.36
N THR A 10 24.92 -13.68 -30.64
CA THR A 10 23.89 -14.47 -29.96
C THR A 10 24.31 -14.86 -28.53
N ASN A 11 24.84 -13.90 -27.76
CA ASN A 11 25.15 -14.02 -26.33
C ASN A 11 24.36 -12.99 -25.49
N GLY A 12 23.43 -12.26 -26.11
CA GLY A 12 22.69 -11.16 -25.47
C GLY A 12 21.47 -11.59 -24.66
N ASP A 13 20.95 -12.80 -24.87
CA ASP A 13 19.70 -13.24 -24.24
C ASP A 13 19.89 -13.51 -22.72
N SER A 14 20.95 -14.24 -22.34
CA SER A 14 21.22 -14.58 -20.93
C SER A 14 21.54 -13.33 -20.08
N ASN A 15 22.33 -12.41 -20.63
CA ASN A 15 22.75 -11.20 -19.91
C ASN A 15 21.58 -10.21 -19.75
N ASN A 16 20.62 -10.24 -20.68
CA ASN A 16 19.40 -9.44 -20.60
C ASN A 16 18.41 -10.05 -19.60
N GLU A 17 18.21 -11.37 -19.61
CA GLU A 17 17.39 -12.09 -18.63
C GLU A 17 17.89 -11.89 -17.20
N ASP A 18 19.20 -12.01 -16.95
CA ASP A 18 19.79 -11.77 -15.63
C ASP A 18 19.60 -10.32 -15.16
N SER A 19 19.73 -9.36 -16.08
CA SER A 19 19.53 -7.94 -15.78
C SER A 19 18.05 -7.62 -15.46
N GLN A 20 17.11 -8.26 -16.16
CA GLN A 20 15.68 -8.12 -15.93
C GLN A 20 15.27 -8.78 -14.62
N PHE A 21 15.81 -9.96 -14.33
CA PHE A 21 15.61 -10.66 -13.07
C PHE A 21 16.11 -9.80 -11.90
N PHE A 22 17.33 -9.26 -11.99
CA PHE A 22 17.88 -8.37 -10.99
C PHE A 22 17.04 -7.10 -10.81
N ALA A 23 16.62 -6.46 -11.91
CA ALA A 23 15.76 -5.28 -11.84
C ALA A 23 14.41 -5.59 -11.17
N THR A 24 13.84 -6.77 -11.44
CA THR A 24 12.59 -7.23 -10.84
C THR A 24 12.73 -7.47 -9.34
N GLU A 25 13.76 -8.20 -8.91
CA GLU A 25 14.06 -8.42 -7.48
C GLU A 25 14.34 -7.11 -6.75
N TRP A 26 15.08 -6.20 -7.38
CA TRP A 26 15.35 -4.88 -6.81
C TRP A 26 14.06 -4.07 -6.65
N MET A 27 13.17 -4.08 -7.65
CA MET A 27 11.86 -3.42 -7.58
C MET A 27 11.00 -3.99 -6.45
N PHE A 28 11.00 -5.32 -6.24
CA PHE A 28 10.31 -5.93 -5.10
C PHE A 28 10.85 -5.46 -3.76
N LYS A 29 12.19 -5.38 -3.62
CA LYS A 29 12.81 -4.91 -2.38
C LYS A 29 12.54 -3.42 -2.11
N VAL A 30 12.53 -2.60 -3.16
CA VAL A 30 12.16 -1.18 -3.07
C VAL A 30 10.71 -1.04 -2.62
N ALA A 31 9.78 -1.76 -3.24
CA ALA A 31 8.37 -1.70 -2.91
C ALA A 31 8.07 -2.25 -1.50
N GLU A 32 8.76 -3.32 -1.08
CA GLU A 32 8.69 -3.86 0.29
C GLU A 32 9.12 -2.80 1.32
N GLY A 33 10.30 -2.20 1.11
CA GLY A 33 10.83 -1.17 2.00
C GLY A 33 9.97 0.09 2.04
N ALA A 34 9.52 0.57 0.89
CA ALA A 34 8.64 1.74 0.80
C ALA A 34 7.30 1.51 1.51
N THR A 35 6.71 0.33 1.35
CA THR A 35 5.45 -0.04 2.01
C THR A 35 5.62 -0.13 3.52
N ALA A 36 6.74 -0.69 3.99
CA ALA A 36 7.04 -0.76 5.42
C ALA A 36 7.16 0.64 6.05
N LEU A 37 7.90 1.55 5.41
CA LEU A 37 8.04 2.94 5.83
C LEU A 37 6.69 3.68 5.80
N TYR A 38 5.89 3.48 4.76
CA TYR A 38 4.56 4.08 4.66
C TYR A 38 3.66 3.65 5.81
N MET A 39 3.62 2.35 6.13
CA MET A 39 2.86 1.84 7.28
C MET A 39 3.36 2.38 8.62
N GLU A 40 4.66 2.61 8.79
CA GLU A 40 5.20 3.27 9.97
C GLU A 40 4.69 4.72 10.10
N GLN A 41 4.70 5.48 9.00
CA GLN A 41 4.18 6.85 8.97
C GLN A 41 2.68 6.90 9.27
N LEU A 42 1.89 5.97 8.71
CA LEU A 42 0.46 5.85 9.03
C LEU A 42 0.22 5.68 10.53
N ARG A 43 1.03 4.84 11.19
CA ARG A 43 0.92 4.61 12.63
C ARG A 43 1.33 5.81 13.47
N GLY A 44 2.19 6.68 12.94
CA GLY A 44 2.65 7.90 13.60
C GLY A 44 1.63 9.04 13.61
N ILE A 45 0.56 8.96 12.82
CA ILE A 45 -0.47 10.01 12.73
C ILE A 45 -1.17 10.18 14.08
N GLN A 46 -1.10 11.38 14.65
CA GLN A 46 -1.73 11.69 15.95
C GLN A 46 -3.18 12.13 15.81
N TYR A 47 -3.50 12.82 14.72
CA TYR A 47 -4.82 13.35 14.45
C TYR A 47 -5.05 13.50 12.95
N ILE A 48 -6.26 13.17 12.50
CA ILE A 48 -6.67 13.35 11.11
C ILE A 48 -8.05 14.02 11.04
N SER A 49 -8.17 15.00 10.14
CA SER A 49 -9.46 15.61 9.81
C SER A 49 -10.25 14.73 8.84
N ASP A 50 -11.55 15.00 8.63
CA ASP A 50 -12.34 14.19 7.69
C ASP A 50 -11.85 14.32 6.24
N ARG A 51 -11.44 15.54 5.84
CA ARG A 51 -10.76 15.75 4.55
C ARG A 51 -9.43 14.99 4.46
N GLY A 52 -8.66 15.00 5.56
CA GLY A 52 -7.41 14.24 5.63
C GLY A 52 -7.65 12.74 5.48
N ALA A 53 -8.71 12.21 6.10
CA ALA A 53 -9.07 10.81 6.00
C ALA A 53 -9.47 10.41 4.56
N GLN A 54 -10.26 11.25 3.89
CA GLN A 54 -10.60 11.04 2.47
C GLN A 54 -9.37 11.03 1.58
N GLN A 55 -8.46 12.01 1.74
CA GLN A 55 -7.23 12.07 0.96
C GLN A 55 -6.36 10.84 1.20
N LEU A 56 -6.15 10.49 2.48
CA LEU A 56 -5.32 9.35 2.85
C LEU A 56 -5.91 8.01 2.38
N CYS A 57 -7.23 7.89 2.34
CA CYS A 57 -7.92 6.73 1.77
C CYS A 57 -7.55 6.56 0.28
N VAL A 58 -7.60 7.64 -0.50
CA VAL A 58 -7.22 7.62 -1.93
C VAL A 58 -5.73 7.31 -2.10
N ASP A 59 -4.88 7.86 -1.24
CA ASP A 59 -3.43 7.61 -1.28
C ASP A 59 -3.11 6.12 -0.98
N ILE A 60 -3.82 5.51 -0.03
CA ILE A 60 -3.71 4.07 0.27
C ILE A 60 -4.21 3.22 -0.89
N GLU A 61 -5.31 3.60 -1.54
CA GLU A 61 -5.83 2.92 -2.72
C GLU A 61 -4.81 2.96 -3.87
N TYR A 62 -4.21 4.12 -4.10
CA TYR A 62 -3.17 4.28 -5.11
C TYR A 62 -1.97 3.37 -4.85
N LEU A 63 -1.46 3.36 -3.60
CA LEU A 63 -0.36 2.47 -3.23
C LEU A 63 -0.75 0.99 -3.42
N SER A 64 -1.96 0.60 -3.02
CA SER A 64 -2.47 -0.77 -3.18
C SER A 64 -2.52 -1.20 -4.64
N ASN A 65 -2.93 -0.30 -5.55
CA ASN A 65 -2.93 -0.55 -6.98
C ASN A 65 -1.52 -0.70 -7.56
N VAL A 66 -0.55 0.08 -7.08
CA VAL A 66 0.87 -0.08 -7.46
C VAL A 66 1.40 -1.44 -7.00
N LEU A 67 1.13 -1.85 -5.76
CA LEU A 67 1.54 -3.17 -5.25
C LEU A 67 0.90 -4.31 -6.05
N ALA A 68 -0.38 -4.20 -6.38
CA ALA A 68 -1.07 -5.18 -7.22
C ALA A 68 -0.48 -5.26 -8.64
N ALA A 69 -0.15 -4.13 -9.25
CA ALA A 69 0.51 -4.09 -10.56
C ALA A 69 1.91 -4.73 -10.53
N LEU A 70 2.59 -4.64 -9.40
CA LEU A 70 3.84 -5.36 -9.13
C LEU A 70 3.60 -6.82 -8.69
N SER A 71 2.37 -7.34 -8.66
CA SER A 71 2.06 -8.68 -8.14
C SER A 71 2.52 -8.91 -6.69
N MET A 72 2.62 -7.84 -5.89
CA MET A 72 2.93 -7.91 -4.47
C MET A 72 1.65 -8.02 -3.64
N PRO A 73 1.66 -8.80 -2.54
CA PRO A 73 0.52 -8.87 -1.66
C PRO A 73 0.29 -7.52 -0.97
N ILE A 74 -0.97 -7.09 -0.92
CA ILE A 74 -1.36 -5.87 -0.21
C ILE A 74 -1.42 -6.19 1.30
N PRO A 75 -0.67 -5.47 2.16
CA PRO A 75 -0.72 -5.72 3.60
C PRO A 75 -2.13 -5.49 4.17
N PRO A 76 -2.66 -6.40 5.01
CA PRO A 76 -4.01 -6.27 5.61
C PRO A 76 -4.20 -4.98 6.42
N VAL A 77 -3.11 -4.44 6.98
CA VAL A 77 -3.10 -3.15 7.68
C VAL A 77 -3.57 -2.02 6.77
N LEU A 78 -3.12 -1.98 5.50
CA LEU A 78 -3.54 -0.95 4.54
C LEU A 78 -5.03 -1.06 4.21
N ALA A 79 -5.52 -2.29 4.00
CA ALA A 79 -6.94 -2.53 3.77
C ALA A 79 -7.79 -2.07 4.97
N THR A 80 -7.33 -2.35 6.21
CA THR A 80 -8.01 -1.90 7.42
C THR A 80 -8.02 -0.37 7.53
N PHE A 81 -6.89 0.29 7.29
CA PHE A 81 -6.84 1.76 7.23
C PHE A 81 -7.80 2.31 6.18
N GLN A 82 -7.78 1.77 4.96
CA GLN A 82 -8.64 2.23 3.86
C GLN A 82 -10.12 2.11 4.23
N THR A 83 -10.56 0.93 4.70
CA THR A 83 -11.95 0.71 5.14
C THR A 83 -12.33 1.71 6.23
N CYS A 84 -11.54 1.82 7.30
CA CYS A 84 -11.85 2.71 8.42
C CYS A 84 -11.80 4.21 8.05
N LEU A 85 -10.97 4.62 7.09
CA LEU A 85 -10.88 6.02 6.64
C LEU A 85 -12.01 6.36 5.64
N ALA A 86 -12.43 5.41 4.82
CA ALA A 86 -13.55 5.55 3.89
C ALA A 86 -14.90 5.63 4.62
N THR A 87 -15.06 4.95 5.76
CA THR A 87 -16.29 4.99 6.54
C THR A 87 -16.54 6.40 7.12
N PRO A 88 -17.77 6.93 7.05
CA PRO A 88 -18.16 8.12 7.79
C PRO A 88 -17.85 7.98 9.29
N ARG A 89 -17.51 9.10 9.95
CA ARG A 89 -17.01 9.08 11.33
C ARG A 89 -18.05 8.54 12.32
N ASP A 90 -19.31 8.86 12.07
CA ASP A 90 -20.49 8.45 12.82
C ASP A 90 -20.81 6.96 12.67
N GLU A 91 -20.53 6.37 11.51
CA GLU A 91 -20.79 4.96 11.21
C GLU A 91 -19.65 4.01 11.64
N LEU A 92 -18.44 4.53 11.85
CA LEU A 92 -17.26 3.71 12.10
C LEU A 92 -17.36 2.85 13.37
N LYS A 93 -18.10 3.32 14.39
CA LYS A 93 -18.37 2.53 15.60
C LYS A 93 -19.20 1.28 15.31
N ASP A 94 -20.19 1.40 14.44
CA ASP A 94 -21.10 0.31 14.12
C ASP A 94 -20.38 -0.75 13.29
N VAL A 95 -19.52 -0.32 12.36
CA VAL A 95 -18.63 -1.21 11.60
C VAL A 95 -17.74 -2.01 12.53
N MET A 96 -17.12 -1.38 13.54
CA MET A 96 -16.26 -2.09 14.50
C MET A 96 -17.00 -3.10 15.39
N LYS A 97 -18.32 -2.94 15.58
CA LYS A 97 -19.16 -3.85 16.37
C LYS A 97 -19.84 -4.93 15.52
N SER A 98 -19.84 -4.75 14.20
CA SER A 98 -20.46 -5.66 13.24
C SER A 98 -19.57 -6.85 12.90
N ASP A 99 -20.15 -7.86 12.26
CA ASP A 99 -19.39 -9.00 11.69
C ASP A 99 -18.34 -8.54 10.66
N ALA A 100 -18.56 -7.42 9.96
CA ALA A 100 -17.56 -6.84 9.05
C ALA A 100 -16.31 -6.34 9.81
N GLY A 101 -16.44 -6.01 11.09
CA GLY A 101 -15.31 -5.70 11.97
C GLY A 101 -14.44 -6.92 12.31
N SER A 102 -14.95 -8.14 12.12
CA SER A 102 -14.19 -9.38 12.41
C SER A 102 -13.08 -9.66 11.41
N GLU A 103 -13.16 -9.10 10.20
CA GLU A 103 -12.13 -9.18 9.17
C GLU A 103 -11.07 -8.06 9.28
N LEU A 104 -11.33 -7.04 10.10
CA LEU A 104 -10.42 -5.93 10.31
C LEU A 104 -9.31 -6.30 11.29
N ASP A 105 -8.10 -5.79 11.05
CA ASP A 105 -7.05 -5.80 12.05
C ASP A 105 -7.44 -4.87 13.21
N PHE A 106 -7.92 -5.45 14.31
CA PHE A 106 -8.47 -4.70 15.45
C PHE A 106 -7.49 -3.65 16.02
N PRO A 107 -6.17 -3.92 16.20
CA PRO A 107 -5.21 -2.90 16.60
C PRO A 107 -5.17 -1.69 15.65
N THR A 108 -5.15 -1.93 14.33
CA THR A 108 -5.16 -0.87 13.32
C THR A 108 -6.48 -0.11 13.32
N ALA A 109 -7.63 -0.80 13.36
CA ALA A 109 -8.95 -0.16 13.40
C ALA A 109 -9.10 0.75 14.64
N ASN A 110 -8.67 0.27 15.81
CA ASN A 110 -8.66 1.07 17.04
C ASN A 110 -7.75 2.29 16.93
N LEU A 111 -6.56 2.13 16.31
CA LEU A 111 -5.67 3.26 16.04
C LEU A 111 -6.36 4.31 15.16
N VAL A 112 -6.99 3.90 14.05
CA VAL A 112 -7.72 4.83 13.17
C VAL A 112 -8.80 5.57 13.95
N CYS A 113 -9.60 4.89 14.77
CA CYS A 113 -10.61 5.53 15.61
C CYS A 113 -10.03 6.57 16.58
N LYS A 114 -8.88 6.28 17.20
CA LYS A 114 -8.16 7.24 18.05
C LYS A 114 -7.70 8.46 17.25
N THR A 115 -7.07 8.26 16.09
CA THR A 115 -6.60 9.37 15.23
C THR A 115 -7.75 10.24 14.73
N ARG A 116 -8.93 9.65 14.50
CA ARG A 116 -10.18 10.34 14.11
C ARG A 116 -10.98 10.92 15.29
N ARG A 117 -10.49 10.74 16.53
CA ARG A 117 -11.12 11.20 17.79
C ARG A 117 -12.55 10.69 17.97
N ILE A 118 -12.77 9.41 17.73
CA ILE A 118 -14.04 8.74 18.00
C ILE A 118 -14.06 8.29 19.47
N SER A 119 -15.00 8.81 20.26
CA SER A 119 -15.19 8.39 21.67
C SER A 119 -16.05 7.14 21.71
N PHE A 120 -15.61 6.05 22.36
CA PHE A 120 -16.45 4.87 22.62
C PHE A 120 -17.09 4.97 24.01
N ASP A 121 -17.93 5.99 24.22
CA ASP A 121 -18.85 6.01 25.35
C ASP A 121 -20.01 5.02 25.14
#